data_AF-A0A009IG62-F1
#
_entry.id   AF-A0A009IG62-F1
#
_cell.length_a   1.000
_cell.length_b   1.000
_cell.length_c   1.000
_cell.angle_alpha   90.00
_cell.angle_beta   90.00
_cell.angle_gamma   90.00
#
_symmetry.space_group_name_H-M   'P 1'
#
loop_
_entity.id
_entity.type
_entity.pdbx_description
1 polymer ?
#
loop_
_entity_poly.entity_id
_entity_poly.type
_entity_poly.pdbx_seq_one_letter_code
_entity_poly.pdbx_strand_id
1 'polypeptide(L)' 'TEGSPIRRTGYQSFKRNIAIGLGNAPYSKEIVDQLNKGKSLHDEIVNVHIDWAIEQQLNQL' A
#
# COMPACT_ATOMS: atom_id res chain seq x y z
N THR A 1 -3.83 -21.52 16.38
CA THR A 1 -3.47 -20.45 15.43
C THR A 1 -4.65 -20.15 14.55
N GLU A 2 -5.49 -19.22 15.00
CA GLU A 2 -6.81 -18.95 14.46
C GLU A 2 -6.73 -18.03 13.23
N GLY A 3 -6.54 -18.62 12.06
CA GLY A 3 -6.45 -17.88 10.81
C GLY A 3 -7.24 -18.56 9.70
N SER A 4 -8.57 -18.55 9.79
CA SER A 4 -9.42 -18.95 8.66
C SER A 4 -9.02 -18.13 7.42
N PRO A 5 -8.83 -18.76 6.22
CA PRO A 5 -8.36 -18.10 5.00
C PRO A 5 -9.05 -16.76 4.67
N ILE A 6 -10.32 -16.63 5.04
CA ILE A 6 -11.15 -15.42 4.87
C ILE A 6 -10.55 -14.20 5.59
N ARG A 7 -10.02 -14.35 6.82
CA ARG A 7 -9.43 -13.24 7.58
C ARG A 7 -8.14 -12.74 6.94
N ARG A 8 -7.36 -13.63 6.33
CA ARG A 8 -6.13 -13.27 5.60
C ARG A 8 -6.46 -12.43 4.37
N THR A 9 -7.46 -12.84 3.58
CA THR A 9 -7.89 -12.10 2.38
C THR A 9 -8.42 -10.70 2.73
N GLY A 10 -9.20 -10.57 3.80
CA GLY A 10 -9.72 -9.28 4.26
C GLY A 10 -8.62 -8.28 4.64
N TYR A 11 -7.58 -8.75 5.33
CA TYR A 11 -6.46 -7.91 5.72
C TYR A 11 -5.64 -7.41 4.53
N GLN A 12 -5.43 -8.24 3.50
CA GLN A 12 -4.76 -7.81 2.27
C GLN A 12 -5.61 -6.79 1.49
N SER A 13 -6.92 -7.00 1.40
CA SER A 13 -7.83 -6.01 0.78
C SER A 13 -7.79 -4.66 1.49
N PHE A 14 -7.74 -4.66 2.83
CA PHE A 14 -7.64 -3.43 3.60
C PHE A 14 -6.34 -2.66 3.31
N LYS A 15 -5.19 -3.34 3.28
CA LYS A 15 -3.90 -2.69 2.95
C LYS A 15 -3.87 -2.13 1.53
N ARG A 16 -4.45 -2.83 0.56
CA ARG A 16 -4.58 -2.33 -0.82
C ARG A 16 -5.34 -1.00 -0.85
N ASN A 17 -6.47 -0.92 -0.14
CA ASN A 17 -7.27 0.30 -0.10
C ASN A 17 -6.50 1.47 0.55
N ILE A 18 -5.69 1.20 1.58
CA ILE A 18 -4.82 2.22 2.17
C ILE A 18 -3.78 2.70 1.16
N ALA A 19 -3.08 1.78 0.48
CA ALA A 19 -2.08 2.16 -0.52
C ALA A 19 -2.70 3.03 -1.63
N ILE A 20 -3.89 2.65 -2.12
CA ILE A 20 -4.64 3.45 -3.10
C ILE A 20 -4.97 4.85 -2.56
N GLY A 21 -5.48 4.93 -1.33
CA GLY A 21 -5.81 6.21 -0.69
C GLY A 21 -4.59 7.12 -0.52
N LEU A 22 -3.43 6.55 -0.17
CA LEU A 22 -2.16 7.28 -0.08
C LEU A 22 -1.67 7.74 -1.45
N GLY A 23 -1.81 6.93 -2.51
CA GLY A 23 -1.48 7.34 -3.87
C GLY A 23 -2.32 8.52 -4.38
N ASN A 24 -3.60 8.57 -4.00
CA ASN A 24 -4.54 9.64 -4.37
C ASN A 24 -4.43 10.91 -3.53
N ALA A 25 -3.70 10.88 -2.40
CA ALA A 25 -3.47 12.07 -1.60
C ALA A 25 -2.57 13.07 -2.36
N PRO A 26 -2.61 14.38 -2.03
CA PRO A 26 -1.62 15.33 -2.53
C PRO A 26 -0.20 14.85 -2.28
N TYR A 27 0.74 15.31 -3.10
CA TYR A 27 2.15 14.94 -2.93
C TYR A 27 2.62 15.20 -1.49
N SER A 28 3.21 14.18 -0.90
CA SER A 28 3.91 14.25 0.38
C SER A 28 5.11 13.33 0.36
N LYS A 29 6.29 13.92 0.57
CA LYS A 29 7.54 13.16 0.72
C LYS A 29 7.42 12.10 1.83
N GLU A 30 6.70 12.43 2.91
CA GLU A 30 6.48 11.49 4.01
C GLU A 30 5.68 10.26 3.55
N ILE A 31 4.64 10.44 2.73
CA ILE A 31 3.85 9.33 2.18
C ILE A 31 4.75 8.42 1.34
N VAL A 32 5.56 8.99 0.45
CA VAL A 32 6.51 8.22 -0.38
C VAL A 32 7.52 7.44 0.47
N ASP A 33 8.09 8.08 1.49
CA ASP A 33 9.06 7.43 2.38
C ASP A 33 8.42 6.26 3.17
N GLN A 34 7.17 6.41 3.63
CA GLN A 34 6.46 5.35 4.35
C GLN A 34 6.05 4.20 3.43
N LEU A 35 5.59 4.50 2.22
CA LEU A 35 5.27 3.48 1.20
C LEU A 35 6.50 2.64 0.86
N ASN A 36 7.65 3.28 0.65
CA ASN A 36 8.93 2.59 0.39
C ASN A 36 9.34 1.67 1.55
N LYS A 37 9.21 2.12 2.80
CA LYS A 37 9.49 1.31 3.99
C LYS A 37 8.54 0.12 4.13
N GLY A 38 7.26 0.29 3.77
CA GLY A 38 6.23 -0.74 3.86
C GLY A 38 6.37 -1.87 2.83
N LYS A 39 7.05 -1.62 1.70
CA LYS A 39 7.16 -2.56 0.57
C LYS A 39 7.78 -3.92 0.95
N SER A 40 8.71 -3.95 1.91
CA SER A 40 9.36 -5.22 2.33
C SER A 40 8.51 -6.05 3.29
N LEU A 41 7.42 -5.49 3.83
CA LEU A 41 6.65 -6.07 4.93
C LEU A 41 5.32 -6.71 4.49
N HIS A 42 5.03 -6.70 3.19
CA HIS A 42 3.72 -7.07 2.67
C HIS A 42 3.79 -8.08 1.52
N ASP A 43 2.67 -8.76 1.28
CA ASP A 43 2.55 -9.77 0.23
C ASP A 43 2.67 -9.12 -1.16
N GLU A 44 3.10 -9.89 -2.16
CA GLU A 44 3.32 -9.42 -3.54
C GLU A 44 2.17 -8.59 -4.09
N ILE A 45 0.92 -9.00 -3.84
CA ILE A 45 -0.27 -8.30 -4.33
C ILE A 45 -0.39 -6.89 -3.72
N VAL A 46 -0.04 -6.71 -2.43
CA VAL A 46 -0.06 -5.39 -1.79
C VAL A 46 1.10 -4.53 -2.31
N ASN A 47 2.25 -5.13 -2.58
CA ASN A 47 3.41 -4.42 -3.09
C ASN A 47 3.15 -3.79 -4.47
N VAL A 48 2.38 -4.45 -5.35
CA VAL A 48 1.94 -3.85 -6.63
C VAL A 48 1.17 -2.54 -6.40
N HIS A 49 0.33 -2.47 -5.37
CA HIS A 49 -0.45 -1.28 -5.06
C HIS A 49 0.39 -0.19 -4.38
N ILE A 50 1.42 -0.59 -3.61
CA ILE A 50 2.39 0.33 -3.03
C ILE A 50 3.23 0.98 -4.13
N ASP A 51 3.67 0.21 -5.12
CA ASP A 51 4.43 0.73 -6.26
C ASP A 51 3.61 1.73 -7.07
N TRP A 52 2.36 1.37 -7.39
CA TRP A 52 1.43 2.31 -8.02
C TRP A 52 1.25 3.60 -7.19
N ALA A 53 1.10 3.49 -5.87
CA ALA A 53 0.91 4.65 -5.00
C ALA A 53 2.12 5.58 -4.96
N ILE A 54 3.34 5.02 -4.98
CA ILE A 54 4.59 5.78 -5.08
C ILE A 54 4.65 6.50 -6.43
N GLU A 55 4.36 5.82 -7.54
CA GLU A 55 4.32 6.43 -8.87
C GLU A 55 3.30 7.57 -8.93
N GLN A 56 2.09 7.39 -8.40
CA GLN A 56 1.08 8.45 -8.35
C GLN A 56 1.53 9.66 -7.52
N GLN A 57 2.16 9.43 -6.36
CA GLN A 57 2.71 10.51 -5.54
C GLN A 57 3.79 11.29 -6.30
N LEU A 58 4.72 10.59 -6.95
CA LEU A 58 5.81 11.23 -7.69
C LEU A 58 5.34 11.98 -8.96
N ASN A 59 4.25 11.53 -9.60
CA ASN A 59 3.65 12.22 -10.75
C ASN A 59 2.90 13.51 -10.38
N GLN A 60 2.63 13.73 -9.09
CA GLN A 60 2.00 14.96 -8.58
C GLN A 60 3.01 16.06 -8.21
N LEU A 61 4.31 15.77 -8.35
CA LEU A 61 5.40 16.73 -8.13
C LEU A 61 5.45 17.77 -9.26
#